data_AF-A0A349K5H9-F1
#
_entry.id   AF-A0A349K5H9-F1
#
_cell.length_a   1.000
_cell.length_b   1.000
_cell.length_c   1.000
_cell.angle_alpha   90.00
_cell.angle_beta   90.00
_cell.angle_gamma   90.00
#
_symmetry.space_group_name_H-M   'P 1'
#
loop_
_entity.id
_entity.type
_entity.pdbx_description
1 polymer ?
#
loop_
_entity_poly.entity_id
_entity_poly.type
_entity_poly.pdbx_seq_one_letter_code
_entity_poly.pdbx_strand_id
1 'polypeptide(L)' 'MEYLRPGSVFFWDGDGAMTHDDQMRSLRLMGEEVLPAVREIADELELPSSFEVDPKTGKKFEETEAETPDEIAATPGD' A
#
# COMPACT_ATOMS: atom_id res chain seq x y z
N MET A 1 23.13 -1.41 19.96
CA MET A 1 22.49 -2.19 18.88
C MET A 1 21.74 -1.17 18.04
N GLU A 2 21.99 -1.12 16.73
CA GLU A 2 21.31 -0.18 15.84
C GLU A 2 19.89 -0.69 15.56
N TYR A 3 18.91 0.20 15.64
CA TYR A 3 17.50 -0.13 15.41
C TYR A 3 17.10 0.42 14.03
N LEU A 4 16.83 -0.48 13.10
CA LEU A 4 16.44 -0.15 11.73
C LEU A 4 14.93 -0.28 11.57
N ARG A 5 14.27 0.78 11.09
CA ARG A 5 12.86 0.75 10.72
C ARG A 5 12.73 0.60 9.19
N PRO A 6 11.89 -0.33 8.70
CA PRO A 6 11.62 -0.43 7.27
C PRO A 6 10.91 0.83 6.76
N GLY A 7 11.34 1.34 5.61
CA GLY A 7 10.72 2.52 4.97
C GLY A 7 9.52 2.15 4.09
N SER A 8 9.71 1.25 3.12
CA SER A 8 8.63 0.70 2.30
C SER A 8 8.86 -0.78 2.08
N VAL A 9 7.80 -1.58 2.24
CA VAL A 9 7.82 -3.04 2.03
C VAL A 9 6.95 -3.35 0.83
N PHE A 10 7.53 -4.03 -0.18
CA PHE A 10 6.82 -4.43 -1.39
C PHE A 10 6.78 -5.95 -1.45
N PHE A 11 5.58 -6.49 -1.73
CA PHE A 11 5.38 -7.92 -1.95
C PHE A 11 5.35 -8.19 -3.45
N TRP A 12 6.13 -9.18 -3.87
CA TRP A 12 6.12 -9.70 -5.23
C TRP A 12 5.53 -11.10 -5.21
N ASP A 13 4.26 -11.21 -5.58
CA ASP A 13 3.55 -12.49 -5.65
C ASP A 13 3.68 -13.11 -7.05
N GLY A 14 3.74 -14.44 -7.12
CA GLY A 14 3.72 -15.17 -8.38
C GLY A 14 5.03 -15.21 -9.17
N ASP A 15 6.19 -15.16 -8.51
CA ASP A 15 7.48 -15.37 -9.20
C ASP A 15 7.74 -16.85 -9.53
N GLY A 16 8.23 -17.12 -10.74
CA GLY A 16 8.64 -18.45 -11.20
C GLY A 16 7.57 -19.28 -11.94
N ALA A 17 7.83 -20.58 -12.08
CA ALA A 17 6.98 -21.51 -12.83
C ALA A 17 5.82 -22.02 -11.96
N MET A 18 4.77 -21.20 -11.84
CA MET A 18 3.54 -21.54 -11.11
C MET A 18 2.40 -21.82 -12.08
N THR A 19 1.51 -22.75 -11.72
CA THR A 19 0.26 -22.93 -12.47
C THR A 19 -0.63 -21.70 -12.30
N HIS A 20 -1.57 -21.48 -13.22
CA HIS A 20 -2.52 -20.37 -13.09
C HIS A 20 -3.34 -20.47 -11.80
N ASP A 21 -3.77 -21.70 -11.44
CA ASP A 21 -4.56 -21.94 -10.23
C ASP A 21 -3.76 -21.62 -8.96
N ASP A 22 -2.46 -21.97 -8.93
CA ASP A 22 -1.59 -21.62 -7.80
C ASP A 22 -1.38 -20.11 -7.69
N GLN A 23 -1.21 -19.41 -8.81
CA GLN A 23 -1.10 -17.94 -8.81
C GLN A 23 -2.39 -17.29 -8.30
N MET A 24 -3.56 -17.71 -8.78
CA MET A 24 -4.85 -17.17 -8.35
C MET A 24 -5.12 -17.44 -6.87
N ARG A 25 -4.72 -18.62 -6.37
CA ARG A 25 -4.81 -18.94 -4.95
C ARG A 25 -3.84 -18.09 -4.12
N SER A 26 -2.60 -17.89 -4.58
CA SER A 26 -1.61 -17.07 -3.89
C SER A 26 -2.10 -15.63 -3.75
N LEU A 27 -2.58 -15.03 -4.85
CA LEU A 27 -3.12 -13.67 -4.85
C LEU A 27 -4.31 -13.51 -3.91
N ARG A 28 -5.20 -14.50 -3.85
CA ARG A 28 -6.32 -14.52 -2.91
C ARG A 28 -5.83 -14.51 -1.46
N LEU A 29 -4.92 -15.43 -1.11
CA LEU A 29 -4.38 -15.52 0.25
C LEU A 29 -3.54 -14.30 0.64
N MET A 30 -2.85 -13.69 -0.33
CA MET A 30 -2.12 -12.44 -0.13
C MET A 30 -3.07 -11.33 0.35
N GLY A 31 -4.23 -11.20 -0.29
CA GLY A 31 -5.26 -10.22 0.10
C GLY A 31 -6.02 -10.57 1.37
N GLU A 32 -6.34 -11.84 1.59
CA GLU A 32 -7.17 -12.31 2.71
C GLU A 32 -6.39 -12.44 4.03
N GLU A 33 -5.12 -12.86 3.98
CA GLU A 33 -4.38 -13.29 5.17
C GLU A 33 -3.12 -12.45 5.39
N VAL A 34 -2.30 -12.27 4.36
CA VAL A 34 -0.95 -11.73 4.55
C VAL A 34 -0.94 -10.21 4.63
N LEU A 35 -1.59 -9.50 3.70
CA LEU A 35 -1.65 -8.03 3.75
C LEU A 35 -2.34 -7.52 5.02
N PRO A 36 -3.44 -8.12 5.51
CA PRO A 36 -4.02 -7.77 6.80
C PRO A 36 -3.06 -7.98 7.97
N ALA A 37 -2.42 -9.15 8.08
CA ALA A 37 -1.47 -9.42 9.15
C ALA A 37 -0.27 -8.46 9.13
N VAL A 38 0.23 -8.10 7.96
CA VAL A 38 1.34 -7.13 7.83
C VAL A 38 0.91 -5.73 8.28
N ARG A 39 -0.34 -5.33 8.02
CA ARG A 39 -0.88 -4.05 8.51
C ARG A 39 -1.00 -4.04 10.03
N GLU A 40 -1.49 -5.12 10.64
CA GLU A 40 -1.54 -5.23 12.11
C GLU A 40 -0.14 -5.11 12.73
N ILE A 41 0.86 -5.77 12.15
CA ILE A 41 2.26 -5.63 12.59
C ILE A 41 2.76 -4.19 12.41
N ALA A 42 2.40 -3.51 11.31
CA ALA A 42 2.77 -2.11 11.11
C ALA A 42 2.15 -1.20 12.16
N ASP A 43 0.89 -1.43 12.54
CA ASP A 43 0.19 -0.69 13.58
C ASP A 43 0.86 -0.88 14.95
N GLU A 44 1.22 -2.12 15.32
CA GLU A 44 1.94 -2.43 16.56
C GLU A 44 3.31 -1.75 16.64
N LEU A 45 3.97 -1.56 15.48
CA LEU A 45 5.28 -0.92 15.37
C LEU A 45 5.21 0.59 15.13
N GLU A 46 4.00 1.16 15.09
CA GLU A 46 3.72 2.56 14.77
C GLU A 46 4.37 2.98 13.43
N LEU A 47 4.33 2.11 12.42
CA LEU A 47 4.87 2.34 11.10
C LEU A 47 3.79 2.90 10.18
N PRO A 48 3.87 4.19 9.79
CA PRO A 48 2.86 4.79 8.92
C PRO A 48 2.97 4.26 7.50
N SER A 49 1.85 4.27 6.78
CA SER A 49 1.83 3.97 5.36
C SER A 49 2.57 5.05 4.57
N SER A 50 3.23 4.67 3.47
CA SER A 50 3.82 5.62 2.52
C SER A 50 2.77 6.50 1.81
N PHE A 51 1.48 6.18 1.95
CA PHE A 51 0.37 7.00 1.46
C PHE A 51 -0.18 7.97 2.51
N GLU A 52 0.19 7.80 3.77
CA GLU A 52 -0.23 8.68 4.87
C GLU A 52 0.80 9.76 5.14
N VAL A 53 2.07 9.45 4.86
CA VAL A 53 3.23 10.27 5.20
C VAL A 53 4.11 10.45 3.98
N ASP A 54 4.52 11.68 3.72
CA ASP A 54 5.46 12.01 2.65
C ASP A 54 6.80 11.31 2.91
N PRO A 55 7.24 10.39 2.03
CA PRO A 55 8.47 9.63 2.22
C PRO A 55 9.73 10.50 2.20
N LYS A 56 9.66 11.73 1.67
CA LYS A 56 10.77 12.68 1.67
C LYS A 56 10.86 13.46 2.97
N THR A 57 9.72 13.84 3.57
CA THR A 57 9.69 14.75 4.72
C THR A 57 9.31 14.09 6.05
N GLY A 58 8.73 12.88 6.01
CA GLY A 58 8.24 12.18 7.20
C GLY A 58 7.00 12.83 7.83
N LYS A 59 6.34 13.77 7.13
CA LYS A 59 5.14 14.46 7.62
C LYS A 59 3.89 13.89 6.95
N LYS A 60 2.78 13.87 7.68
CA LYS A 60 1.50 13.47 7.10
C LYS A 60 1.13 14.39 5.94
N PHE A 61 0.54 13.82 4.90
CA PHE A 61 -0.07 14.63 3.83
C PHE A 61 -1.21 15.47 4.45
N GLU A 62 -1.34 16.72 4.02
CA GLU A 62 -2.52 17.51 4.33
C GLU A 62 -3.70 16.90 3.54
N GLU A 63 -4.85 16.73 4.17
CA GLU A 63 -6.08 16.30 3.49
C GLU A 63 -6.44 17.38 2.45
N THR A 64 -6.02 17.18 1.21
CA THR A 64 -6.67 17.84 0.09
C THR A 64 -8.02 17.15 -0.05
N GLU A 65 -9.09 17.88 0.26
CA GLU A 65 -10.48 17.49 0.01
C GLU A 65 -10.55 16.84 -1.37
N ALA A 66 -10.90 15.55 -1.41
CA ALA A 66 -10.91 14.80 -2.65
C ALA A 66 -11.88 15.49 -3.62
N GLU A 67 -11.37 16.03 -4.72
CA GLU A 67 -12.21 16.56 -5.80
C GLU A 67 -13.21 15.48 -6.18
N THR A 68 -14.49 15.83 -6.05
CA THR A 68 -15.55 14.87 -6.33
C THR A 68 -15.47 14.42 -7.79
N PRO A 69 -15.95 13.21 -8.15
CA PRO A 69 -15.99 12.75 -9.54
C PRO A 69 -16.67 13.73 -10.51
N ASP A 70 -17.50 14.66 -10.01
CA ASP A 70 -18.14 15.71 -10.80
C ASP A 70 -17.17 16.85 -11.18
N GLU A 71 -16.11 17.13 -10.40
CA GLU A 71 -15.09 18.15 -10.72
C GLU A 71 -14.13 17.69 -11.83
N ILE A 72 -13.72 16.42 -11.82
CA ILE A 72 -12.85 15.86 -12.87
C ILE A 72 -13.54 15.77 -14.24
N ALA A 73 -14.88 15.65 -14.27
CA ALA A 73 -15.66 15.62 -15.50
C ALA A 73 -15.93 17.03 -16.07
N ALA A 74 -15.74 18.07 -15.26
CA ALA A 74 -16.03 19.45 -15.62
C ALA A 74 -14.84 20.19 -16.26
N THR A 75 -13.63 19.62 -16.27
CA THR A 75 -12.49 20.18 -16.99
C THR A 75 -12.62 19.83 -18.49
N PRO A 76 -13.01 20.76 -19.37
CA PRO A 76 -12.97 20.50 -20.79
C PRO A 76 -11.50 20.40 -21.17
N GLY A 77 -11.12 19.32 -21.84
CA GLY A 77 -9.78 19.18 -22.40
C GLY A 77 -9.46 20.38 -23.29
N ASP A 78 -8.33 21.03 -23.02
CA ASP A 78 -7.65 21.96 -23.94
C ASP A 78 -7.00 21.15 -25.08
#